data_AF-A0AAV3QBB5-F1
#
_entry.id   AF-A0AAV3QBB5-F1
#
_cell.length_a   1.000
_cell.length_b   1.000
_cell.length_c   1.000
_cell.angle_alpha   90.00
_cell.angle_beta   90.00
_cell.angle_gamma   90.00
#
_symmetry.space_group_name_H-M   'P 1'
#
loop_
_entity.id
_entity.type
_entity.pdbx_description
1 polymer ?
#
loop_
_entity_poly.entity_id
_entity_poly.type
_entity_poly.pdbx_seq_one_letter_code
_entity_poly.pdbx_strand_id
1 'polypeptide(L)'
;MSQEQPRKTEEEQQPVNYGDVFPVSGNLAEKAITPEDAAMMQSAEARVFGQTQKGGPAAVMESAACKNERAGLVAHGDVTYIVGEEGVTVTDVEVPGQHVIIQSIAGQVIGQYTEPNPMMRSQRDTKQSEITIGEALQATCQTAGNKPVEQSDAAAIQAAEVRATGSSVIVLGGLSASAQSAAAYNEGIIGDQDKIKLSSVLRDATTKLAIDKAVTRDDAEGVITAELRNHPGMPTYPGGVAASVAAAARLNERDQR
;
A
#
# COMPACT_ATOMS: atom_id res chain seq x y z
N MET A 1 5.14 9.52 -64.31
CA MET A 1 3.78 10.10 -64.41
C MET A 1 3.02 9.64 -63.19
N SER A 2 2.47 10.60 -62.47
CA SER A 2 2.11 10.61 -61.05
C SER A 2 1.37 9.39 -60.52
N GLN A 3 1.86 8.86 -59.40
CA GLN A 3 1.03 8.13 -58.45
C GLN A 3 0.19 9.15 -57.67
N GLU A 4 -1.12 9.15 -57.91
CA GLU A 4 -2.08 9.76 -57.01
C GLU A 4 -2.00 9.05 -55.65
N GLN A 5 -1.59 9.80 -54.63
CA GLN A 5 -1.82 9.39 -53.24
C GLN A 5 -3.32 9.36 -52.99
N PRO A 6 -3.87 8.29 -52.40
CA PRO A 6 -5.26 8.29 -51.99
C PRO A 6 -5.44 9.34 -50.90
N ARG A 7 -6.24 10.36 -51.22
CA ARG A 7 -6.90 11.27 -50.29
C ARG A 7 -7.53 10.42 -49.18
N LYS A 8 -6.93 10.41 -48.00
CA LYS A 8 -7.60 9.93 -46.80
C LYS A 8 -8.59 11.03 -46.42
N THR A 9 -9.86 10.71 -46.63
CA THR A 9 -11.04 11.48 -46.30
C THR A 9 -10.90 12.18 -44.96
N GLU A 10 -11.26 13.46 -44.93
CA GLU A 10 -11.57 14.25 -43.74
C GLU A 10 -12.69 13.51 -42.97
N GLU A 11 -12.34 12.57 -42.10
CA GLU A 11 -13.17 12.31 -40.93
C GLU A 11 -13.18 13.62 -40.16
N GLU A 12 -14.36 14.23 -40.01
CA GLU A 12 -14.59 15.33 -39.08
C GLU A 12 -13.96 14.92 -37.76
N GLN A 13 -12.75 15.42 -37.48
CA GLN A 13 -12.00 15.01 -36.29
C GLN A 13 -12.82 15.52 -35.12
N GLN A 14 -13.55 14.63 -34.47
CA GLN A 14 -14.29 14.98 -33.28
C GLN A 14 -13.27 15.33 -32.19
N PRO A 15 -13.55 16.36 -31.37
CA PRO A 15 -12.67 16.69 -30.28
C PRO A 15 -12.54 15.50 -29.34
N VAL A 16 -11.34 15.29 -28.82
CA VAL A 16 -11.10 14.32 -27.75
C VAL A 16 -11.82 14.85 -26.51
N ASN A 17 -12.79 14.07 -26.04
CA ASN A 17 -13.61 14.41 -24.89
C ASN A 17 -13.12 13.74 -23.61
N TYR A 18 -13.64 14.14 -22.47
CA TYR A 18 -13.29 13.50 -21.19
C TYR A 18 -13.63 12.01 -21.16
N GLY A 19 -14.74 11.59 -21.79
CA GLY A 19 -15.15 10.18 -21.84
C GLY A 19 -14.22 9.29 -22.68
N ASP A 20 -13.43 9.90 -23.57
CA ASP A 20 -12.47 9.16 -24.42
C ASP A 20 -11.18 8.81 -23.67
N VAL A 21 -10.86 9.56 -22.61
CA VAL A 21 -9.60 9.43 -21.86
C VAL A 21 -9.79 9.01 -20.40
N PHE A 22 -10.97 9.23 -19.82
CA PHE A 22 -11.28 8.90 -18.42
C PHE A 22 -12.60 8.14 -18.31
N PRO A 23 -12.75 7.28 -17.29
CA PRO A 23 -14.00 6.55 -17.02
C PRO A 23 -15.06 7.46 -16.37
N VAL A 24 -15.41 8.56 -17.04
CA VAL A 24 -16.42 9.54 -16.62
C VAL A 24 -17.74 9.33 -17.35
N SER A 25 -18.83 9.92 -16.86
CA SER A 25 -20.17 9.72 -17.45
C SER A 25 -21.02 10.98 -17.39
N GLY A 26 -22.06 11.03 -18.23
CA GLY A 26 -22.98 12.16 -18.32
C GLY A 26 -22.35 13.37 -19.03
N ASN A 27 -22.81 14.57 -18.68
CA ASN A 27 -22.42 15.82 -19.37
C ASN A 27 -20.91 16.08 -19.39
N LEU A 28 -20.14 15.52 -18.45
CA LEU A 28 -18.68 15.64 -18.46
C LEU A 28 -18.06 14.82 -19.61
N ALA A 29 -18.55 13.60 -19.85
CA ALA A 29 -17.98 12.67 -20.82
C ALA A 29 -18.06 13.19 -22.27
N GLU A 30 -19.08 13.99 -22.58
CA GLU A 30 -19.33 14.56 -23.93
C GLU A 30 -18.57 15.86 -24.20
N LYS A 31 -17.81 16.37 -23.22
CA LYS A 31 -17.11 17.66 -23.33
C LYS A 31 -15.69 17.50 -23.81
N ALA A 32 -15.32 18.34 -24.76
CA ALA A 32 -13.96 18.45 -25.25
C ALA A 32 -13.00 18.89 -24.13
N ILE A 33 -11.81 18.32 -24.13
CA ILE A 33 -10.74 18.75 -23.21
C ILE A 33 -10.09 20.01 -23.79
N THR A 34 -10.08 21.09 -23.01
CA THR A 34 -9.50 22.39 -23.41
C THR A 34 -8.12 22.63 -22.81
N PRO A 35 -7.30 23.55 -23.38
CA PRO A 35 -6.02 23.94 -22.79
C PRO A 35 -6.16 24.48 -21.36
N GLU A 36 -7.21 25.25 -21.08
CA GLU A 36 -7.46 25.81 -19.74
C GLU A 36 -7.75 24.70 -18.72
N ASP A 37 -8.56 23.70 -19.08
CA ASP A 37 -8.86 22.57 -18.21
C ASP A 37 -7.59 21.75 -17.89
N ALA A 38 -6.74 21.54 -18.89
CA ALA A 38 -5.45 20.87 -18.72
C ALA A 38 -4.52 21.68 -17.80
N ALA A 39 -4.45 23.00 -17.97
CA ALA A 39 -3.68 23.89 -17.11
C ALA A 39 -4.18 23.90 -15.65
N MET A 40 -5.50 23.83 -15.46
CA MET A 40 -6.11 23.72 -14.14
C MET A 40 -5.74 22.40 -13.45
N MET A 41 -5.79 21.28 -14.17
CA MET A 41 -5.35 19.97 -13.65
C MET A 41 -3.85 19.94 -13.34
N GLN A 42 -3.00 20.52 -14.21
CA GLN A 42 -1.57 20.66 -13.93
C GLN A 42 -1.31 21.46 -12.66
N SER A 43 -2.04 22.57 -12.46
CA SER A 43 -1.93 23.39 -11.25
C SER A 43 -2.38 22.63 -10.00
N ALA A 44 -3.42 21.81 -10.12
CA ALA A 44 -3.92 20.98 -9.03
C ALA A 44 -2.93 19.86 -8.67
N GLU A 45 -2.34 19.18 -9.66
CA GLU A 45 -1.26 18.20 -9.44
C GLU A 45 -0.02 18.86 -8.84
N ALA A 46 0.40 20.02 -9.33
CA ALA A 46 1.57 20.72 -8.81
C ALA A 46 1.39 21.13 -7.33
N ARG A 47 0.17 21.44 -6.90
CA ARG A 47 -0.13 21.76 -5.48
C ARG A 47 0.02 20.56 -4.55
N VAL A 48 -0.26 19.34 -5.03
CA VAL A 48 -0.25 18.12 -4.22
C VAL A 48 1.06 17.36 -4.36
N PHE A 49 1.54 17.18 -5.59
CA PHE A 49 2.73 16.40 -5.91
C PHE A 49 4.00 17.25 -6.11
N GLY A 50 3.90 18.58 -6.08
CA GLY A 50 5.02 19.50 -6.37
C GLY A 50 5.39 19.62 -7.85
N GLN A 51 4.93 18.69 -8.69
CA GLN A 51 5.10 18.68 -10.15
C GLN A 51 4.00 17.85 -10.83
N THR A 52 3.77 18.11 -12.11
CA THR A 52 2.89 17.29 -12.96
C THR A 52 3.42 15.86 -13.07
N GLN A 53 2.55 14.87 -12.89
CA GLN A 53 2.94 13.47 -12.95
C GLN A 53 3.04 12.98 -14.41
N LYS A 54 4.15 12.33 -14.75
CA LYS A 54 4.34 11.77 -16.09
C LYS A 54 3.36 10.63 -16.33
N GLY A 55 2.52 10.78 -17.36
CA GLY A 55 1.47 9.82 -17.68
C GLY A 55 0.27 9.85 -16.74
N GLY A 56 0.18 10.84 -15.84
CA GLY A 56 -0.99 11.06 -15.00
C GLY A 56 -2.09 11.89 -15.69
N PRO A 57 -3.23 12.11 -15.01
CA PRO A 57 -4.37 12.80 -15.60
C PRO A 57 -4.06 14.16 -16.21
N ALA A 58 -3.20 14.98 -15.58
CA ALA A 58 -2.79 16.26 -16.17
C ALA A 58 -2.05 16.12 -17.51
N ALA A 59 -1.17 15.12 -17.64
CA ALA A 59 -0.42 14.86 -18.87
C ALA A 59 -1.32 14.31 -19.98
N VAL A 60 -2.30 13.47 -19.62
CA VAL A 60 -3.31 12.95 -20.56
C VAL A 60 -4.18 14.10 -21.08
N MET A 61 -4.64 14.99 -20.19
CA MET A 61 -5.43 16.17 -20.56
C MET A 61 -4.63 17.14 -21.42
N GLU A 62 -3.36 17.39 -21.11
CA GLU A 62 -2.48 18.22 -21.95
C GLU A 62 -2.37 17.65 -23.37
N SER A 63 -2.13 16.35 -23.50
CA SER A 63 -2.02 15.70 -24.81
C SER A 63 -3.34 15.77 -25.59
N ALA A 64 -4.49 15.64 -24.92
CA ALA A 64 -5.81 15.75 -25.55
C ALA A 64 -6.09 17.19 -25.98
N ALA A 65 -5.84 18.17 -25.12
CA ALA A 65 -5.99 19.59 -25.42
C ALA A 65 -5.09 20.03 -26.59
N CYS A 66 -3.81 19.63 -26.60
CA CYS A 66 -2.89 19.92 -27.71
C CYS A 66 -3.38 19.33 -29.04
N LYS A 67 -4.02 18.15 -29.03
CA LYS A 67 -4.62 17.56 -30.24
C LYS A 67 -5.84 18.36 -30.69
N ASN A 68 -6.71 18.71 -29.76
CA ASN A 68 -7.92 19.49 -30.05
C ASN A 68 -7.58 20.89 -30.57
N GLU A 69 -6.59 21.57 -29.97
CA GLU A 69 -6.14 22.90 -30.39
C GLU A 69 -5.45 22.87 -31.76
N ARG A 70 -4.59 21.87 -32.01
CA ARG A 70 -3.95 21.69 -33.34
C ARG A 70 -4.94 21.38 -34.45
N ALA A 71 -6.03 20.70 -34.12
CA ALA A 71 -7.13 20.43 -35.05
C ALA A 71 -8.09 21.63 -35.18
N GLY A 72 -7.90 22.70 -34.41
CA GLY A 72 -8.76 23.88 -34.41
C GLY A 72 -10.15 23.64 -33.82
N LEU A 73 -10.31 22.60 -33.02
CA LEU A 73 -11.59 22.15 -32.45
C LEU A 73 -11.92 22.84 -31.11
N VAL A 74 -10.91 23.40 -30.45
CA VAL A 74 -11.01 24.21 -29.23
C VAL A 74 -10.04 25.37 -29.32
N ALA A 75 -10.40 26.53 -28.77
CA ALA A 75 -9.53 27.70 -28.67
C ALA A 75 -8.84 27.76 -27.30
N HIS A 76 -7.71 28.47 -27.25
CA HIS A 76 -6.90 28.63 -26.04
C HIS A 76 -7.62 29.30 -24.84
N GLY A 77 -8.74 30.00 -25.10
CA GLY A 77 -9.56 30.65 -24.07
C GLY A 77 -10.87 29.94 -23.74
N ASP A 78 -11.10 28.75 -24.32
CA ASP A 78 -12.33 28.00 -24.05
C ASP A 78 -12.24 27.34 -22.67
N VAL A 79 -13.11 27.76 -21.77
CA VAL A 79 -13.25 27.17 -20.43
C VAL A 79 -14.47 26.29 -20.41
N THR A 80 -14.30 25.04 -19.97
CA THR A 80 -15.43 24.14 -19.81
C THR A 80 -16.23 24.51 -18.57
N TYR A 81 -17.46 25.03 -18.74
CA TYR A 81 -18.31 25.53 -17.63
C TYR A 81 -18.47 24.57 -16.43
N ILE A 82 -18.39 23.25 -16.66
CA ILE A 82 -18.49 22.23 -15.60
C ILE A 82 -17.23 22.22 -14.71
N VAL A 83 -16.06 22.43 -15.29
CA VAL A 83 -14.78 22.52 -14.57
C VAL A 83 -14.70 23.84 -13.79
N GLY A 84 -15.31 24.91 -14.32
CA GLY A 84 -15.36 26.22 -13.68
C GLY A 84 -16.26 26.32 -12.43
N GLU A 85 -17.37 25.58 -12.37
CA GLU A 85 -18.29 25.61 -11.21
C GLU A 85 -18.03 24.50 -10.17
N GLU A 86 -17.74 23.27 -10.58
CA GLU A 86 -17.55 22.13 -9.64
C GLU A 86 -16.08 21.80 -9.37
N GLY A 87 -15.15 22.38 -10.14
CA GLY A 87 -13.72 22.38 -9.87
C GLY A 87 -12.98 21.09 -10.20
N VAL A 88 -11.72 21.23 -10.64
CA VAL A 88 -10.73 20.16 -10.52
C VAL A 88 -10.34 20.02 -9.06
N THR A 89 -10.44 18.81 -8.51
CA THR A 89 -10.03 18.51 -7.14
C THR A 89 -8.97 17.42 -7.14
N VAL A 90 -7.87 17.67 -6.44
CA VAL A 90 -6.89 16.65 -6.08
C VAL A 90 -6.90 16.59 -4.56
N THR A 91 -7.56 15.58 -4.02
CA THR A 91 -7.71 15.40 -2.58
C THR A 91 -6.71 14.38 -2.11
N ASP A 92 -5.88 14.83 -1.18
CA ASP A 92 -5.03 13.98 -0.39
C ASP A 92 -5.82 13.43 0.80
N VAL A 93 -6.05 12.12 0.84
CA VAL A 93 -6.74 11.43 1.93
C VAL A 93 -5.76 10.51 2.65
N GLU A 94 -5.46 10.87 3.90
CA GLU A 94 -4.76 9.98 4.82
C GLU A 94 -5.71 8.88 5.30
N VAL A 95 -5.41 7.63 4.92
CA VAL A 95 -6.02 6.44 5.52
C VAL A 95 -4.94 5.70 6.31
N PRO A 96 -5.27 4.91 7.35
CA PRO A 96 -4.26 4.19 8.12
C PRO A 96 -3.32 3.36 7.22
N GLY A 97 -2.04 3.72 7.19
CA GLY A 97 -0.99 3.04 6.42
C GLY A 97 -0.92 3.39 4.93
N GLN A 98 -1.82 4.20 4.39
CA GLN A 98 -1.78 4.61 2.98
C GLN A 98 -2.13 6.08 2.81
N HIS A 99 -1.54 6.66 1.78
CA HIS A 99 -1.81 8.00 1.31
C HIS A 99 -2.54 7.84 -0.02
N VAL A 100 -3.83 8.16 -0.02
CA VAL A 100 -4.66 7.99 -1.21
C VAL A 100 -4.94 9.37 -1.76
N ILE A 101 -4.36 9.64 -2.93
CA ILE A 101 -4.61 10.85 -3.67
C ILE A 101 -5.71 10.55 -4.69
N ILE A 102 -6.82 11.25 -4.55
CA ILE A 102 -7.99 11.12 -5.42
C ILE A 102 -8.04 12.36 -6.30
N GLN A 103 -7.96 12.16 -7.61
CA GLN A 103 -8.15 13.20 -8.61
C GLN A 103 -9.55 13.09 -9.18
N SER A 104 -10.31 14.18 -9.09
CA SER A 104 -11.67 14.25 -9.61
C SER A 104 -11.93 15.53 -10.38
N ILE A 105 -12.86 15.43 -11.32
CA ILE A 105 -13.43 16.56 -12.06
C ILE A 105 -14.93 16.48 -11.89
N ALA A 106 -15.57 17.57 -11.47
CA ALA A 106 -17.03 17.59 -11.28
C ALA A 106 -17.53 16.45 -10.37
N GLY A 107 -16.77 16.17 -9.30
CA GLY A 107 -17.04 15.09 -8.35
C GLY A 107 -16.82 13.66 -8.87
N GLN A 108 -16.46 13.47 -10.15
CA GLN A 108 -16.18 12.15 -10.72
C GLN A 108 -14.68 11.85 -10.65
N VAL A 109 -14.33 10.67 -10.11
CA VAL A 109 -12.94 10.24 -9.95
C VAL A 109 -12.35 9.85 -11.30
N ILE A 110 -11.27 10.51 -11.69
CA ILE A 110 -10.56 10.27 -12.95
C ILE A 110 -9.18 9.64 -12.75
N GLY A 111 -8.66 9.70 -11.53
CA GLY A 111 -7.37 9.13 -11.16
C GLY A 111 -7.32 8.84 -9.67
N GLN A 112 -6.74 7.71 -9.30
CA GLN A 112 -6.47 7.37 -7.92
C GLN A 112 -5.02 6.91 -7.82
N TYR A 113 -4.25 7.60 -7.00
CA TYR A 113 -2.87 7.25 -6.68
C TYR A 113 -2.84 6.82 -5.22
N THR A 114 -2.63 5.53 -5.01
CA THR A 114 -2.38 5.02 -3.66
C THR A 114 -0.88 4.93 -3.49
N GLU A 115 -0.32 5.87 -2.75
CA GLU A 115 1.05 5.79 -2.30
C GLU A 115 1.09 5.25 -0.87
N PRO A 116 2.04 4.39 -0.52
CA PRO A 116 2.37 4.18 0.88
C PRO A 116 2.82 5.54 1.44
N ASN A 117 2.18 6.01 2.51
CA ASN A 117 2.43 7.34 3.09
C ASN A 117 3.94 7.68 3.14
N PRO A 118 4.41 8.84 2.64
CA PRO A 118 5.79 9.27 2.74
C PRO A 118 6.33 9.34 4.16
N MET A 119 5.51 9.43 5.22
CA MET A 119 6.00 9.21 6.59
C MET A 119 6.51 7.76 6.82
N MET A 120 6.01 6.81 6.04
CA MET A 120 6.43 5.41 5.97
C MET A 120 7.51 5.17 4.90
N ARG A 121 7.74 6.14 3.98
CA ARG A 121 8.78 6.10 2.94
C ARG A 121 10.05 6.85 3.35
N SER A 122 9.92 7.89 4.15
CA SER A 122 11.01 8.56 4.88
C SER A 122 11.57 7.68 6.00
N GLN A 123 10.84 6.63 6.40
CA GLN A 123 11.37 5.53 7.20
C GLN A 123 11.98 4.39 6.36
N ARG A 124 11.73 4.32 5.05
CA ARG A 124 12.23 3.22 4.20
C ARG A 124 13.43 3.58 3.33
N ASP A 125 13.64 4.85 2.98
CA ASP A 125 14.79 5.27 2.16
C ASP A 125 15.95 5.92 2.95
N THR A 126 15.87 5.98 4.29
CA THR A 126 17.05 6.22 5.16
C THR A 126 17.23 5.19 6.29
N LYS A 127 16.48 4.09 6.29
CA LYS A 127 16.79 2.90 7.11
C LYS A 127 16.94 1.67 6.22
N GLN A 128 18.06 1.61 5.51
CA GLN A 128 18.71 0.31 5.35
C GLN A 128 19.32 -0.11 6.71
N SER A 129 18.54 -0.26 7.79
CA SER A 129 19.11 -0.66 9.10
C SER A 129 18.12 -1.02 10.23
N GLU A 130 16.80 -1.16 10.00
CA GLU A 130 15.93 -1.60 11.10
C GLU A 130 14.95 -2.68 10.69
N ILE A 131 15.12 -3.83 11.34
CA ILE A 131 14.30 -5.03 11.21
C ILE A 131 12.97 -4.78 11.90
N THR A 132 11.86 -5.01 11.20
CA THR A 132 10.50 -4.86 11.74
C THR A 132 10.04 -6.11 12.49
N ILE A 133 8.95 -5.98 13.27
CA ILE A 133 8.37 -7.12 14.00
C ILE A 133 7.90 -8.18 13.01
N GLY A 134 7.25 -7.79 11.90
CA GLY A 134 6.84 -8.70 10.84
C GLY A 134 8.00 -9.42 10.17
N GLU A 135 9.11 -8.73 9.92
CA GLU A 135 10.33 -9.33 9.38
C GLU A 135 10.96 -10.32 10.35
N ALA A 136 11.02 -10.00 11.65
CA ALA A 136 11.51 -10.90 12.69
C ALA A 136 10.65 -12.17 12.82
N LEU A 137 9.32 -12.01 12.72
CA LEU A 137 8.39 -13.13 12.70
C LEU A 137 8.58 -14.00 11.47
N GLN A 138 8.71 -13.40 10.29
CA GLN A 138 8.95 -14.14 9.05
C GLN A 138 10.31 -14.85 9.05
N ALA A 139 11.35 -14.25 9.64
CA ALA A 139 12.65 -14.87 9.83
C ALA A 139 12.59 -16.14 10.70
N THR A 140 11.61 -16.23 11.60
CA THR A 140 11.36 -17.45 12.40
C THR A 140 11.04 -18.66 11.51
N CYS A 141 10.50 -18.45 10.30
CA CYS A 141 10.30 -19.53 9.33
C CYS A 141 11.63 -20.21 8.93
N GLN A 142 12.74 -19.47 8.94
CA GLN A 142 14.06 -19.99 8.54
C GLN A 142 14.73 -20.74 9.70
N THR A 143 14.54 -20.27 10.94
CA THR A 143 15.21 -20.80 12.13
C THR A 143 14.44 -21.92 12.83
N ALA A 144 13.11 -21.82 12.87
CA ALA A 144 12.23 -22.76 13.56
C ALA A 144 10.97 -23.11 12.74
N GLY A 145 10.97 -22.90 11.42
CA GLY A 145 9.78 -23.10 10.58
C GLY A 145 9.23 -24.52 10.58
N ASN A 146 10.04 -25.53 10.94
CA ASN A 146 9.62 -26.93 11.04
C ASN A 146 9.00 -27.29 12.40
N LYS A 147 9.10 -26.40 13.39
CA LYS A 147 8.55 -26.60 14.73
C LYS A 147 7.01 -26.57 14.65
N PRO A 148 6.31 -27.56 15.25
CA PRO A 148 4.88 -27.46 15.50
C PRO A 148 4.54 -26.21 16.31
N VAL A 149 3.43 -25.55 15.98
CA VAL A 149 2.96 -24.41 16.76
C VAL A 149 2.43 -24.87 18.10
N GLU A 150 2.95 -24.29 19.19
CA GLU A 150 2.52 -24.52 20.57
C GLU A 150 1.80 -23.28 21.14
N GLN A 151 1.13 -23.44 22.29
CA GLN A 151 0.44 -22.32 22.97
C GLN A 151 1.38 -21.17 23.34
N SER A 152 2.62 -21.49 23.70
CA SER A 152 3.65 -20.51 24.00
C SER A 152 4.05 -19.69 22.77
N ASP A 153 4.17 -20.33 21.61
CA ASP A 153 4.43 -19.64 20.34
C ASP A 153 3.24 -18.76 19.96
N ALA A 154 2.01 -19.25 20.12
CA ALA A 154 0.81 -18.49 19.82
C ALA A 154 0.67 -17.24 20.72
N ALA A 155 1.05 -17.34 21.99
CA ALA A 155 1.11 -16.20 22.90
C ALA A 155 2.21 -15.20 22.52
N ALA A 156 3.38 -15.69 22.10
CA ALA A 156 4.48 -14.86 21.64
C ALA A 156 4.11 -14.09 20.36
N ILE A 157 3.48 -14.77 19.39
CA ILE A 157 2.99 -14.17 18.13
C ILE A 157 1.93 -13.11 18.43
N GLN A 158 1.02 -13.38 19.37
CA GLN A 158 0.03 -12.40 19.78
C GLN A 158 0.66 -11.17 20.42
N ALA A 159 1.61 -11.36 21.32
CA ALA A 159 2.33 -10.26 21.93
C ALA A 159 3.08 -9.42 20.89
N ALA A 160 3.63 -10.05 19.86
CA ALA A 160 4.30 -9.40 18.74
C ALA A 160 3.33 -8.60 17.87
N GLU A 161 2.17 -9.17 17.50
CA GLU A 161 1.16 -8.49 16.68
C GLU A 161 0.56 -7.26 17.38
N VAL A 162 0.25 -7.37 18.68
CA VAL A 162 -0.25 -6.24 19.48
C VAL A 162 0.78 -5.10 19.52
N ARG A 163 2.07 -5.45 19.60
CA ARG A 163 3.17 -4.48 19.61
C ARG A 163 3.39 -3.84 18.25
N ALA A 164 3.29 -4.62 17.18
CA ALA A 164 3.43 -4.16 15.80
C ALA A 164 2.33 -3.16 15.42
N THR A 165 1.08 -3.51 15.75
CA THR A 165 -0.10 -2.73 15.35
C THR A 165 -0.46 -1.62 16.34
N GLY A 166 0.04 -1.68 17.58
CA GLY A 166 -0.39 -0.80 18.67
C GLY A 166 -1.85 -1.03 19.09
N SER A 167 -2.50 -2.06 18.57
CA SER A 167 -3.89 -2.41 18.85
C SER A 167 -3.97 -3.73 19.57
N SER A 168 -4.69 -3.76 20.69
CA SER A 168 -5.03 -5.00 21.42
C SER A 168 -6.24 -5.73 20.83
N VAL A 169 -6.82 -5.22 19.74
CA VAL A 169 -7.96 -5.85 19.05
C VAL A 169 -7.45 -7.00 18.18
N ILE A 170 -7.95 -8.21 18.42
CA ILE A 170 -7.65 -9.37 17.58
C ILE A 170 -8.36 -9.18 16.24
N VAL A 171 -7.59 -9.04 15.16
CA VAL A 171 -8.14 -9.01 13.80
C VAL A 171 -8.55 -10.43 13.40
N LEU A 172 -9.80 -10.60 12.97
CA LEU A 172 -10.28 -11.86 12.39
C LEU A 172 -9.43 -12.21 11.16
N GLY A 173 -8.72 -13.34 11.20
CA GLY A 173 -7.78 -13.74 10.14
C GLY A 173 -6.34 -13.23 10.31
N GLY A 174 -6.04 -12.52 11.39
CA GLY A 174 -4.67 -12.09 11.73
C GLY A 174 -3.72 -13.25 12.09
N LEU A 175 -2.45 -12.91 12.32
CA LEU A 175 -1.40 -13.88 12.67
C LEU A 175 -1.71 -14.59 14.00
N SER A 176 -2.16 -13.83 14.99
CA SER A 176 -2.56 -14.30 16.32
C SER A 176 -3.68 -15.31 16.24
N ALA A 177 -4.73 -15.00 15.47
CA ALA A 177 -5.87 -15.89 15.29
C ALA A 177 -5.44 -17.21 14.62
N SER A 178 -4.58 -17.11 13.61
CA SER A 178 -4.00 -18.27 12.92
C SER A 178 -3.14 -19.12 13.86
N ALA A 179 -2.28 -18.49 14.67
CA ALA A 179 -1.41 -19.17 15.62
C ALA A 179 -2.18 -19.86 16.75
N GLN A 180 -3.19 -19.18 17.31
CA GLN A 180 -4.08 -19.74 18.34
C GLN A 180 -4.87 -20.93 17.79
N SER A 181 -5.43 -20.81 16.58
CA SER A 181 -6.12 -21.92 15.92
C SER A 181 -5.17 -23.09 15.64
N ALA A 182 -3.93 -22.82 15.23
CA ALA A 182 -2.92 -23.83 14.98
C ALA A 182 -2.50 -24.57 16.26
N ALA A 183 -2.26 -23.83 17.35
CA ALA A 183 -1.90 -24.41 18.64
C ALA A 183 -3.04 -25.30 19.18
N ALA A 184 -4.29 -24.81 19.17
CA ALA A 184 -5.45 -25.56 19.62
C ALA A 184 -5.70 -26.82 18.77
N TYR A 185 -5.49 -26.73 17.45
CA TYR A 185 -5.55 -27.90 16.57
C TYR A 185 -4.46 -28.93 16.90
N ASN A 186 -3.22 -28.47 17.08
CA ASN A 186 -2.06 -29.32 17.34
C ASN A 186 -2.13 -30.07 18.68
N GLU A 187 -2.83 -29.54 19.69
CA GLU A 187 -3.04 -30.22 20.98
C GLU A 187 -3.76 -31.56 20.82
N GLY A 188 -4.64 -31.68 19.82
CA GLY A 188 -5.40 -32.90 19.54
C GLY A 188 -4.68 -33.90 18.63
N ILE A 189 -3.53 -33.54 18.05
CA ILE A 189 -2.84 -34.36 17.05
C ILE A 189 -1.64 -35.09 17.67
N ILE A 190 -1.63 -36.42 17.50
CA ILE A 190 -0.54 -37.28 17.96
C ILE A 190 0.56 -37.30 16.89
N GLY A 191 1.78 -36.93 17.28
CA GLY A 191 2.94 -36.87 16.39
C GLY A 191 3.09 -35.52 15.67
N ASP A 192 4.31 -35.21 15.24
CA ASP A 192 4.66 -33.86 14.74
C ASP A 192 4.51 -33.68 13.22
N GLN A 193 4.26 -34.76 12.47
CA GLN A 193 4.19 -34.70 11.00
C GLN A 193 2.93 -34.00 10.50
N ASP A 194 1.80 -34.24 11.16
CA ASP A 194 0.49 -33.70 10.78
C ASP A 194 0.14 -32.38 11.49
N LYS A 195 1.02 -31.91 12.38
CA LYS A 195 0.84 -30.65 13.10
C LYS A 195 1.11 -29.46 12.18
N ILE A 196 0.34 -28.40 12.39
CA ILE A 196 0.57 -27.10 11.77
C ILE A 196 1.87 -26.53 12.32
N LYS A 197 2.77 -26.12 11.41
CA LYS A 197 4.12 -25.64 11.74
C LYS A 197 4.21 -24.12 11.69
N LEU A 198 5.20 -23.55 12.38
CA LEU A 198 5.44 -22.09 12.41
C LEU A 198 5.59 -21.49 11.01
N SER A 199 6.23 -22.21 10.08
CA SER A 199 6.34 -21.76 8.69
C SER A 199 4.99 -21.53 8.00
N SER A 200 3.95 -22.29 8.32
CA SER A 200 2.61 -22.09 7.76
C SER A 200 1.90 -20.85 8.31
N VAL A 201 2.22 -20.46 9.54
CA VAL A 201 1.58 -19.32 10.22
C VAL A 201 2.29 -18.01 9.88
N LEU A 202 3.63 -18.03 9.86
CA LEU A 202 4.48 -16.84 9.80
C LEU A 202 5.03 -16.50 8.40
N ARG A 203 4.79 -17.33 7.38
CA ARG A 203 5.31 -17.11 6.00
C ARG A 203 5.01 -15.72 5.45
N ASP A 204 3.81 -15.23 5.74
CA ASP A 204 3.26 -13.98 5.24
C ASP A 204 3.12 -12.94 6.37
N ALA A 205 3.98 -13.01 7.40
CA ALA A 205 3.88 -12.14 8.56
C ALA A 205 4.00 -10.65 8.19
N THR A 206 4.87 -10.32 7.23
CA THR A 206 5.05 -8.96 6.73
C THR A 206 3.84 -8.41 5.97
N THR A 207 3.02 -9.26 5.35
CA THR A 207 1.83 -8.83 4.62
C THR A 207 0.57 -8.86 5.48
N LYS A 208 0.54 -9.70 6.51
CA LYS A 208 -0.56 -9.82 7.48
C LYS A 208 -0.53 -8.75 8.57
N LEU A 209 0.61 -8.13 8.81
CA LEU A 209 0.73 -6.96 9.67
C LEU A 209 0.54 -5.69 8.82
N ALA A 210 -0.71 -5.22 8.74
CA ALA A 210 -1.07 -4.00 7.99
C ALA A 210 -0.34 -2.75 8.53
N ILE A 211 -0.02 -2.76 9.82
CA ILE A 211 0.84 -1.79 10.50
C ILE A 211 1.97 -2.57 11.12
N ASP A 212 3.19 -2.31 10.68
CA ASP A 212 4.41 -2.94 11.17
C ASP A 212 5.40 -1.86 11.58
N LYS A 213 6.04 -2.05 12.73
CA LYS A 213 7.00 -1.10 13.31
C LYS A 213 8.35 -1.78 13.51
N ALA A 214 9.41 -0.97 13.54
CA ALA A 214 10.74 -1.44 13.89
C ALA A 214 10.75 -2.11 15.27
N VAL A 215 11.45 -3.25 15.39
CA VAL A 215 11.59 -3.95 16.67
C VAL A 215 12.39 -3.08 17.64
N THR A 216 11.85 -2.87 18.83
CA THR A 216 12.60 -2.32 19.97
C THR A 216 12.91 -3.40 21.02
N ARG A 217 13.79 -3.07 21.98
CA ARG A 217 14.08 -3.96 23.11
C ARG A 217 12.85 -4.23 23.98
N ASP A 218 12.02 -3.21 24.23
CA ASP A 218 10.79 -3.36 25.00
C ASP A 218 9.80 -4.30 24.32
N ASP A 219 9.78 -4.29 22.98
CA ASP A 219 8.96 -5.22 22.21
C ASP A 219 9.45 -6.65 22.40
N ALA A 220 10.76 -6.88 22.30
CA ALA A 220 11.37 -8.19 22.50
C ALA A 220 11.15 -8.74 23.93
N GLU A 221 11.37 -7.93 24.97
CA GLU A 221 11.12 -8.32 26.36
C GLU A 221 9.65 -8.69 26.59
N GLY A 222 8.76 -7.95 25.95
CA GLY A 222 7.33 -8.22 25.97
C GLY A 222 6.92 -9.54 25.33
N VAL A 223 7.51 -9.88 24.19
CA VAL A 223 7.29 -11.17 23.50
C VAL A 223 7.87 -12.32 24.32
N ILE A 224 9.07 -12.17 24.87
CA ILE A 224 9.71 -13.16 25.76
C ILE A 224 8.82 -13.42 26.98
N THR A 225 8.29 -12.36 27.60
CA THR A 225 7.42 -12.49 28.77
C THR A 225 6.13 -13.25 28.45
N ALA A 226 5.55 -13.03 27.27
CA ALA A 226 4.35 -13.72 26.83
C ALA A 226 4.58 -15.21 26.57
N GLU A 227 5.72 -15.55 25.97
CA GLU A 227 6.14 -16.94 25.71
C GLU A 227 6.36 -17.68 27.04
N LEU A 228 7.09 -17.07 27.99
CA LEU A 228 7.38 -17.66 29.30
C LEU A 228 6.13 -17.87 30.16
N ARG A 229 5.18 -16.93 30.12
CA ARG A 229 3.91 -17.05 30.85
C ARG A 229 3.08 -18.26 30.40
N ASN A 230 3.18 -18.63 29.12
CA ASN A 230 2.46 -19.76 28.54
C ASN A 230 3.33 -21.02 28.42
N HIS A 231 4.56 -21.00 28.98
CA HIS A 231 5.45 -22.16 29.07
C HIS A 231 6.24 -22.17 30.40
N PRO A 232 5.60 -22.46 31.55
CA PRO A 232 6.22 -22.34 32.88
C PRO A 232 7.36 -23.33 33.23
N GLY A 233 7.97 -24.01 32.24
CA GLY A 233 8.98 -25.05 32.45
C GLY A 233 10.22 -25.04 31.55
N MET A 234 10.32 -24.16 30.55
CA MET A 234 11.49 -24.07 29.67
C MET A 234 11.81 -22.62 29.26
N PRO A 235 13.10 -22.29 29.07
CA PRO A 235 13.50 -21.04 28.44
C PRO A 235 12.98 -20.97 27.00
N THR A 236 12.89 -19.74 26.48
CA THR A 236 12.49 -19.43 25.09
C THR A 236 13.10 -20.41 24.08
N TYR A 237 12.31 -20.92 23.13
CA TYR A 237 12.81 -21.90 22.15
C TYR A 237 13.95 -21.28 21.32
N PRO A 238 15.13 -21.92 21.24
CA PRO A 238 16.24 -21.40 20.43
C PRO A 238 15.85 -21.24 18.97
N GLY A 239 15.89 -20.00 18.46
CA GLY A 239 15.45 -19.69 17.09
C GLY A 239 13.92 -19.66 16.91
N GLY A 240 13.14 -19.74 17.98
CA GLY A 240 11.70 -19.57 17.98
C GLY A 240 11.29 -18.09 17.90
N VAL A 241 10.00 -17.82 18.11
CA VAL A 241 9.40 -16.48 17.93
C VAL A 241 10.09 -15.44 18.81
N ALA A 242 10.20 -15.68 20.11
CA ALA A 242 10.83 -14.72 21.02
C ALA A 242 12.33 -14.50 20.72
N ALA A 243 13.05 -15.55 20.33
CA ALA A 243 14.46 -15.48 20.01
C ALA A 243 14.74 -14.65 18.74
N SER A 244 13.91 -14.80 17.71
CA SER A 244 14.00 -14.03 16.46
C SER A 244 13.71 -12.55 16.68
N VAL A 245 12.66 -12.23 17.45
CA VAL A 245 12.33 -10.84 17.80
C VAL A 245 13.44 -10.22 18.66
N ALA A 246 14.00 -10.95 19.62
CA ALA A 246 15.13 -10.47 20.41
C ALA A 246 16.41 -10.28 19.59
N ALA A 247 16.65 -11.12 18.57
CA ALA A 247 17.77 -10.95 17.66
C ALA A 247 17.60 -9.69 16.79
N ALA A 248 16.38 -9.45 16.27
CA ALA A 248 16.05 -8.26 15.53
C ALA A 248 16.25 -6.98 16.36
N ALA A 249 15.75 -6.95 17.60
CA ALA A 249 15.96 -5.83 18.53
C ALA A 249 17.44 -5.49 18.70
N ARG A 250 18.29 -6.52 18.91
CA ARG A 250 19.74 -6.34 19.09
C ARG A 250 20.44 -5.83 17.84
N LEU A 251 19.97 -6.20 16.65
CA LEU A 251 20.51 -5.71 15.39
C LEU A 251 20.14 -4.23 15.18
N ASN A 252 18.89 -3.87 15.45
CA ASN A 252 18.43 -2.48 15.38
C ASN A 252 19.17 -1.56 16.36
N GLU A 253 19.45 -2.03 17.59
CA GLU A 253 20.24 -1.26 18.56
C GLU A 253 21.71 -1.04 18.15
N ARG A 254 22.28 -1.94 17.34
CA ARG A 254 23.67 -1.83 16.87
C ARG A 254 23.81 -0.85 15.72
N ASP A 255 22.83 -0.82 14.83
CA ASP A 255 22.82 0.08 13.67
C ASP A 255 22.46 1.54 14.06
N GLN A 256 21.99 1.76 15.28
CA GLN A 256 21.71 3.08 15.85
C GLN A 256 22.89 3.71 16.65
N ARG A 257 24.04 3.04 16.74
CA ARG A 257 25.25 3.51 17.45
C ARG A 257 26.34 3.96 16.49
#